data_AF-A0A9D4FRB3-F1
#
_entry.id   AF-A0A9D4FRB3-F1
#
_cell.length_a   1.000
_cell.length_b   1.000
_cell.length_c   1.000
_cell.angle_alpha   90.00
_cell.angle_beta   90.00
_cell.angle_gamma   90.00
#
_symmetry.space_group_name_H-M   'P 1'
#
loop_
_entity.id
_entity.type
_entity.pdbx_description
1 polymer ?
#
loop_
_entity_poly.entity_id
_entity_poly.type
_entity_poly.pdbx_seq_one_letter_code
_entity_poly.pdbx_strand_id
1 'polypeptide(L)'
;MLEVQGYIGGLEVQGYIGGLEVQGYIGGLEVQGYIGGLEVQGYIGGLEVQGYIGGLEVQGYIGGLEVQGYIGGLEVQGYIGGLEVQGYIGGLEVQGYIGGLEVQGYIGGLEVQGYIGGLEVQGYIGGRFEGFWSYAKRLLLFDFINKYMNFVRFP
;
A
#
# COMPACT_ATOMS: atom_id res chain seq x y z
N MET A 1 6.09 21.81 -3.12
CA MET A 1 4.79 21.10 -3.07
C MET A 1 4.14 21.32 -4.41
N LEU A 2 3.73 20.25 -5.08
CA LEU A 2 2.98 20.27 -6.33
C LEU A 2 1.53 19.92 -6.00
N GLU A 3 0.57 20.70 -6.50
CA GLU A 3 -0.86 20.48 -6.26
C GLU A 3 -1.57 20.24 -7.58
N VAL A 4 -2.47 19.27 -7.58
CA VAL A 4 -3.17 18.79 -8.78
C VAL A 4 -4.65 18.63 -8.46
N GLN A 5 -5.51 19.34 -9.19
CA GLN A 5 -6.94 19.37 -8.94
C GLN A 5 -7.78 19.06 -10.19
N GLY A 6 -8.86 18.32 -10.00
CA GLY A 6 -9.89 18.08 -11.03
C GLY A 6 -9.81 16.72 -11.71
N TYR A 7 -10.14 16.66 -13.00
CA TYR A 7 -10.17 15.43 -13.80
C TYR A 7 -9.00 15.42 -14.77
N ILE A 8 -8.07 14.48 -14.59
CA ILE A 8 -6.84 14.39 -15.37
C ILE A 8 -6.71 12.98 -15.92
N GLY A 9 -6.39 12.86 -17.22
CA GLY A 9 -6.22 11.57 -17.87
C GLY A 9 -5.04 10.78 -17.31
N GLY A 10 -3.91 11.43 -17.07
CA GLY A 10 -2.75 10.86 -16.40
C GLY A 10 -1.75 11.94 -15.97
N LEU A 11 -0.93 11.62 -14.98
CA LEU A 11 0.10 12.49 -14.45
C LEU A 11 1.41 11.71 -14.32
N GLU A 12 2.49 12.27 -14.83
CA GLU A 12 3.83 11.70 -14.72
C GLU A 12 4.71 12.67 -13.91
N VAL A 13 5.44 12.13 -12.94
CA VAL A 13 6.31 12.87 -12.05
C VAL A 13 7.71 12.28 -12.12
N GLN A 14 8.67 13.08 -12.57
CA GLN A 14 10.07 12.69 -12.65
C GLN A 14 10.97 13.56 -11.78
N GLY A 15 11.93 12.94 -11.09
CA GLY A 15 12.97 13.63 -10.33
C GLY A 15 12.66 13.77 -8.84
N TYR A 16 13.08 14.89 -8.23
CA TYR A 16 12.94 15.14 -6.79
C TYR A 16 11.85 16.20 -6.54
N ILE A 17 10.78 15.82 -5.86
CA ILE A 17 9.71 16.73 -5.45
C ILE A 17 9.54 16.66 -3.92
N GLY A 18 9.42 17.83 -3.28
CA GLY A 18 9.23 17.89 -1.82
C GLY A 18 7.90 17.27 -1.35
N GLY A 19 6.84 17.35 -2.16
CA GLY A 19 5.56 16.68 -1.93
C GLY A 19 4.57 16.94 -3.07
N LEU A 20 3.58 16.06 -3.22
CA LEU A 20 2.52 16.09 -4.22
C LEU A 20 1.16 15.88 -3.55
N GLU A 21 0.21 16.78 -3.82
CA GLU A 21 -1.19 16.67 -3.40
C GLU A 21 -2.08 16.50 -4.63
N VAL A 22 -2.96 15.50 -4.59
CA VAL A 22 -3.94 15.21 -5.65
C VAL A 22 -5.34 15.29 -5.07
N GLN A 23 -6.17 16.17 -5.62
CA GLN A 23 -7.59 16.28 -5.30
C GLN A 23 -8.46 16.07 -6.55
N GLY A 24 -9.20 14.97 -6.61
CA GLY A 24 -10.09 14.66 -7.73
C GLY A 24 -9.83 13.30 -8.37
N TYR A 25 -9.88 13.25 -9.70
CA TYR A 25 -9.80 12.01 -10.47
C TYR A 25 -8.58 12.05 -11.39
N ILE A 26 -7.66 11.11 -11.20
CA ILE A 26 -6.54 10.86 -12.11
C ILE A 26 -6.71 9.47 -12.73
N GLY A 27 -6.64 9.36 -14.06
CA GLY A 27 -6.70 8.06 -14.72
C GLY A 27 -5.50 7.16 -14.39
N GLY A 28 -4.29 7.72 -14.33
CA GLY A 28 -3.10 7.06 -13.80
C GLY A 28 -2.02 8.05 -13.33
N LEU A 29 -1.27 7.69 -12.29
CA LEU A 29 -0.15 8.47 -11.76
C LEU A 29 1.11 7.62 -11.79
N GLU A 30 2.14 8.10 -12.49
CA GLU A 30 3.47 7.47 -12.52
C GLU A 30 4.47 8.37 -11.81
N VAL A 31 5.25 7.79 -10.90
CA VAL A 31 6.30 8.47 -10.14
C VAL A 31 7.62 7.78 -10.39
N GLN A 32 8.57 8.50 -10.99
CA GLN A 32 9.95 8.08 -11.17
C GLN A 32 10.91 9.02 -10.43
N GLY A 33 11.39 8.61 -9.27
CA GLY A 33 12.31 9.41 -8.45
C GLY A 33 11.92 9.49 -6.98
N TYR A 34 12.01 10.68 -6.40
CA TYR A 34 11.83 10.90 -4.97
C TYR A 34 10.71 11.91 -4.73
N ILE A 35 9.68 11.51 -3.99
CA ILE A 35 8.65 12.39 -3.46
C ILE A 35 8.73 12.40 -1.93
N GLY A 36 8.83 13.58 -1.32
CA GLY A 36 8.85 13.68 0.16
C GLY A 36 7.56 13.18 0.81
N GLY A 37 6.41 13.47 0.21
CA GLY A 37 5.11 12.90 0.57
C GLY A 37 4.08 13.02 -0.55
N LEU A 38 3.19 12.06 -0.68
CA LEU A 38 2.09 12.03 -1.64
C LEU A 38 0.76 11.92 -0.90
N GLU A 39 -0.11 12.91 -1.06
CA GLU A 39 -1.47 12.89 -0.53
C GLU A 39 -2.47 12.78 -1.67
N VAL A 40 -3.43 11.86 -1.54
CA VAL A 40 -4.47 11.61 -2.54
C VAL A 40 -5.83 11.71 -1.87
N GLN A 41 -6.63 12.70 -2.28
CA GLN A 41 -8.04 12.84 -1.92
C GLN A 41 -8.89 12.65 -3.19
N GLY A 42 -9.43 11.44 -3.38
CA GLY A 42 -10.26 11.12 -4.54
C GLY A 42 -9.90 9.78 -5.18
N TYR A 43 -9.81 9.73 -6.50
CA TYR A 43 -9.68 8.50 -7.27
C TYR A 43 -8.45 8.53 -8.16
N ILE A 44 -7.61 7.50 -8.06
CA ILE A 44 -6.54 7.22 -9.01
C ILE A 44 -6.82 5.87 -9.67
N GLY A 45 -6.87 5.80 -11.00
CA GLY A 45 -7.09 4.54 -11.69
C GLY A 45 -5.95 3.53 -11.49
N GLY A 46 -4.70 4.01 -11.48
CA GLY A 46 -3.52 3.24 -11.08
C GLY A 46 -2.37 4.16 -10.65
N LEU A 47 -1.61 3.75 -9.64
CA LEU A 47 -0.43 4.45 -9.14
C LEU A 47 0.78 3.52 -9.29
N GLU A 48 1.77 3.95 -10.08
CA GLU A 48 3.05 3.26 -10.23
C GLU A 48 4.16 4.11 -9.60
N VAL A 49 4.96 3.49 -8.75
CA VAL A 49 6.07 4.14 -8.05
C VAL A 49 7.36 3.39 -8.32
N GLN A 50 8.26 4.04 -9.06
CA GLN A 50 9.63 3.61 -9.27
C GLN A 50 10.58 4.58 -8.54
N GLY A 51 10.93 4.26 -7.29
CA GLY A 51 11.78 5.12 -6.46
C GLY A 51 11.34 5.21 -5.01
N TYR A 52 11.33 6.41 -4.44
CA TYR A 52 11.07 6.64 -3.02
C TYR A 52 9.92 7.62 -2.80
N ILE A 53 8.97 7.24 -1.94
CA ILE A 53 8.00 8.16 -1.37
C ILE A 53 8.19 8.18 0.16
N GLY A 54 8.38 9.36 0.75
CA GLY A 54 8.55 9.47 2.21
C GLY A 54 7.30 9.03 2.98
N GLY A 55 6.11 9.38 2.49
CA GLY A 55 4.82 8.87 2.97
C GLY A 55 3.73 9.00 1.90
N LEU A 56 2.83 8.04 1.85
CA LEU A 56 1.67 8.02 0.95
C LEU A 56 0.39 7.95 1.80
N GLU A 57 -0.44 8.97 1.69
CA GLU A 57 -1.73 9.06 2.35
C GLU A 57 -2.84 9.04 1.30
N VAL A 58 -3.81 8.14 1.48
CA VAL A 58 -4.91 7.94 0.53
C VAL A 58 -6.24 8.05 1.24
N GLN A 59 -7.01 9.07 0.92
CA GLN A 59 -8.42 9.22 1.27
C GLN A 59 -9.27 9.04 0.00
N GLY A 60 -9.67 7.80 -0.27
CA GLY A 60 -10.44 7.46 -1.47
C GLY A 60 -10.06 6.13 -2.09
N TYR A 61 -9.86 6.11 -3.41
CA TYR A 61 -9.74 4.87 -4.19
C TYR A 61 -8.50 4.90 -5.09
N ILE A 62 -7.71 3.82 -5.03
CA ILE A 62 -6.68 3.52 -6.02
C ILE A 62 -7.04 2.20 -6.70
N GLY A 63 -7.16 2.17 -8.02
CA GLY A 63 -7.49 0.94 -8.74
C GLY A 63 -6.39 -0.13 -8.62
N GLY A 64 -5.12 0.28 -8.64
CA GLY A 64 -3.97 -0.55 -8.31
C GLY A 64 -2.76 0.30 -7.90
N LEU A 65 -1.98 -0.18 -6.94
CA LEU A 65 -0.74 0.44 -6.50
C LEU A 65 0.41 -0.54 -6.73
N GLU A 66 1.36 -0.17 -7.59
CA GLU A 66 2.59 -0.90 -7.79
C GLU A 66 3.77 -0.09 -7.25
N VAL A 67 4.61 -0.73 -6.44
CA VAL A 67 5.76 -0.11 -5.80
C VAL A 67 7.02 -0.90 -6.14
N GLN A 68 7.88 -0.33 -6.97
CA GLN A 68 9.24 -0.77 -7.20
C GLN A 68 10.21 0.19 -6.50
N GLY A 69 10.43 -0.04 -5.20
CA GLY A 69 11.24 0.86 -4.38
C GLY A 69 10.78 0.95 -2.94
N TYR A 70 10.67 2.16 -2.39
CA TYR A 70 10.47 2.39 -0.97
C TYR A 70 9.34 3.38 -0.70
N ILE A 71 8.44 3.03 0.20
CA ILE A 71 7.48 3.95 0.81
C ILE A 71 7.74 3.99 2.31
N GLY A 72 7.99 5.17 2.88
CA GLY A 72 8.26 5.29 4.32
C GLY A 72 7.04 4.90 5.18
N GLY A 73 5.84 5.25 4.74
CA GLY A 73 4.58 4.79 5.31
C GLY A 73 3.43 4.92 4.29
N LEU A 74 2.50 3.97 4.32
CA LEU A 74 1.28 3.96 3.52
C LEU A 74 0.07 3.95 4.45
N GLU A 75 -0.71 5.02 4.44
CA GLU A 75 -2.01 5.09 5.12
C GLU A 75 -3.13 5.12 4.09
N VAL A 76 -4.13 4.26 4.29
CA VAL A 76 -5.27 4.13 3.39
C VAL A 76 -6.56 4.22 4.17
N GLN A 77 -7.33 5.28 3.93
CA GLN A 77 -8.72 5.42 4.31
C GLN A 77 -9.59 5.27 3.06
N GLY A 78 -9.94 4.02 2.72
CA GLY A 78 -10.68 3.71 1.50
C GLY A 78 -10.29 2.38 0.86
N TYR A 79 -10.06 2.38 -0.45
CA TYR A 79 -9.93 1.14 -1.23
C TYR A 79 -8.70 1.16 -2.14
N ILE A 80 -7.95 0.05 -2.11
CA ILE A 80 -6.95 -0.27 -3.12
C ILE A 80 -7.39 -1.55 -3.83
N GLY A 81 -7.54 -1.53 -5.16
CA GLY A 81 -7.95 -2.73 -5.91
C GLY A 81 -6.88 -3.84 -5.84
N GLY A 82 -5.61 -3.48 -5.93
CA GLY A 82 -4.47 -4.37 -5.67
C GLY A 82 -3.24 -3.59 -5.25
N LEU A 83 -2.44 -4.14 -4.34
CA LEU A 83 -1.18 -3.59 -3.88
C LEU A 83 -0.06 -4.60 -4.17
N GLU A 84 0.85 -4.23 -5.07
CA GLU A 84 2.06 -5.00 -5.36
C GLU A 84 3.28 -4.22 -4.86
N VAL A 85 4.13 -4.89 -4.09
CA VAL A 85 5.33 -4.29 -3.51
C VAL A 85 6.55 -5.13 -3.87
N GLN A 86 7.41 -4.58 -4.72
CA GLN A 86 8.76 -5.05 -4.98
C GLN A 86 9.75 -4.09 -4.31
N GLY A 87 9.93 -4.25 -2.99
CA GLY A 87 10.74 -3.33 -2.19
C GLY A 87 10.29 -3.22 -0.73
N TYR A 88 10.22 -2.01 -0.20
CA TYR A 88 9.98 -1.79 1.23
C TYR A 88 8.84 -0.80 1.49
N ILE A 89 7.95 -1.14 2.41
CA ILE A 89 7.02 -0.21 3.04
C ILE A 89 7.35 -0.15 4.53
N GLY A 90 7.66 1.03 5.08
CA GLY A 90 8.00 1.14 6.50
C GLY A 90 6.83 0.78 7.42
N GLY A 91 5.61 1.18 7.05
CA GLY A 91 4.36 0.76 7.70
C GLY A 91 3.17 0.87 6.74
N LEU A 92 2.22 -0.04 6.87
CA LEU A 92 0.98 -0.09 6.11
C LEU A 92 -0.20 -0.07 7.09
N GLU A 93 -0.94 1.03 7.11
CA GLU A 93 -2.20 1.16 7.85
C GLU A 93 -3.37 1.24 6.87
N VAL A 94 -4.39 0.42 7.08
CA VAL A 94 -5.56 0.35 6.21
C VAL A 94 -6.84 0.41 7.03
N GLN A 95 -7.61 1.45 6.83
CA GLN A 95 -9.01 1.57 7.24
C GLN A 95 -9.89 1.44 5.99
N GLY A 96 -10.17 0.20 5.60
CA GLY A 96 -10.90 -0.10 4.37
C GLY A 96 -10.51 -1.43 3.71
N TYR A 97 -10.31 -1.43 2.39
CA TYR A 97 -10.18 -2.68 1.63
C TYR A 97 -8.97 -2.67 0.70
N ILE A 98 -8.22 -3.77 0.71
CA ILE A 98 -7.26 -4.10 -0.34
C ILE A 98 -7.76 -5.35 -1.07
N GLY A 99 -7.98 -5.30 -2.38
CA GLY A 99 -8.46 -6.46 -3.14
C GLY A 99 -7.45 -7.62 -3.15
N GLY A 100 -6.16 -7.32 -3.27
CA GLY A 100 -5.05 -8.25 -3.10
C GLY A 100 -3.77 -7.54 -2.69
N LEU A 101 -2.96 -8.19 -1.85
CA LEU A 101 -1.66 -7.72 -1.40
C LEU A 101 -0.59 -8.75 -1.80
N GLU A 102 0.31 -8.35 -2.69
CA GLU A 102 1.50 -9.12 -3.05
C GLU A 102 2.75 -8.38 -2.59
N VAL A 103 3.62 -9.08 -1.86
CA VAL A 103 4.85 -8.49 -1.31
C VAL A 103 6.06 -9.35 -1.67
N GLN A 104 6.92 -8.83 -2.53
CA GLN A 104 8.28 -9.30 -2.78
C GLN A 104 9.28 -8.34 -2.12
N GLY A 105 9.39 -8.43 -0.79
CA GLY A 105 10.16 -7.47 -0.01
C GLY A 105 9.71 -7.38 1.45
N TYR A 106 9.62 -6.17 2.00
CA TYR A 106 9.38 -5.97 3.43
C TYR A 106 8.28 -4.95 3.70
N ILE A 107 7.38 -5.28 4.61
CA ILE A 107 6.48 -4.33 5.26
C ILE A 107 6.86 -4.29 6.74
N GLY A 108 7.30 -3.14 7.26
CA GLY A 108 7.79 -3.02 8.63
C GLY A 108 6.69 -3.18 9.69
N GLY A 109 5.47 -2.74 9.37
CA GLY A 109 4.27 -2.87 10.20
C GLY A 109 3.03 -2.99 9.33
N LEU A 110 2.12 -3.91 9.63
CA LEU A 110 0.82 -4.02 8.97
C LEU A 110 -0.31 -3.93 10.00
N GLU A 111 -1.15 -2.91 9.87
CA GLU A 111 -2.39 -2.74 10.61
C GLU A 111 -3.57 -2.61 9.63
N VAL A 112 -4.64 -3.40 9.86
CA VAL A 112 -5.79 -3.44 8.96
C VAL A 112 -7.08 -3.45 9.76
N GLN A 113 -7.81 -2.35 9.70
CA GLN A 113 -9.20 -2.21 10.12
C GLN A 113 -10.10 -2.34 8.89
N GLY A 114 -10.26 -3.57 8.43
CA GLY A 114 -11.02 -3.89 7.22
C GLY A 114 -10.63 -5.24 6.62
N TYR A 115 -10.47 -5.30 5.30
CA TYR A 115 -10.28 -6.57 4.58
C TYR A 115 -9.14 -6.54 3.56
N ILE A 116 -8.39 -7.64 3.50
CA ILE A 116 -7.48 -7.97 2.41
C ILE A 116 -8.02 -9.21 1.70
N GLY A 117 -8.37 -9.11 0.42
CA GLY A 117 -9.00 -10.19 -0.34
C GLY A 117 -8.07 -11.38 -0.64
N GLY A 118 -6.78 -11.09 -0.83
CA GLY A 118 -5.72 -12.08 -1.01
C GLY A 118 -4.38 -11.56 -0.49
N LEU A 119 -3.55 -12.46 0.05
CA LEU A 119 -2.23 -12.12 0.55
C LEU A 119 -1.23 -13.15 0.03
N GLU A 120 -0.20 -12.67 -0.65
CA GLU A 120 0.99 -13.42 -1.04
C GLU A 120 2.24 -12.67 -0.58
N VAL A 121 3.16 -13.39 0.04
CA VAL A 121 4.37 -12.78 0.62
C VAL A 121 5.57 -13.66 0.31
N GLN A 122 6.51 -13.10 -0.46
CA GLN A 122 7.86 -13.57 -0.67
C GLN A 122 8.83 -12.58 -0.01
N GLY A 123 8.84 -12.59 1.31
CA GLY A 123 9.53 -11.57 2.12
C GLY A 123 9.02 -11.55 3.56
N TYR A 124 8.97 -10.37 4.17
CA TYR A 124 8.59 -10.22 5.58
C TYR A 124 7.53 -9.15 5.77
N ILE A 125 6.56 -9.43 6.65
CA ILE A 125 5.61 -8.45 7.15
C ILE A 125 5.71 -8.45 8.68
N GLY A 126 6.14 -7.33 9.24
CA GLY A 126 6.08 -7.07 10.68
C GLY A 126 4.72 -6.53 11.11
N GLY A 127 4.39 -6.64 12.40
CA GLY A 127 3.19 -6.04 12.98
C GLY A 127 2.11 -7.03 13.45
N ARG A 128 1.03 -6.47 13.99
CA ARG A 128 -0.11 -7.20 14.57
C ARG A 128 -1.27 -7.18 13.60
N PHE A 129 -1.63 -8.35 13.07
CA PHE A 129 -2.76 -8.48 12.16
C PHE A 129 -4.09 -8.59 12.93
N GLU A 130 -4.97 -7.59 12.82
CA GLU A 130 -6.32 -7.60 13.43
C GLU A 130 -7.48 -7.74 12.41
N GLY A 131 -7.18 -7.98 11.11
CA GLY A 131 -8.17 -8.07 10.04
C GLY A 131 -8.98 -9.39 9.98
N PHE A 132 -10.19 -9.32 9.42
CA PHE A 132 -11.08 -10.48 9.25
C PHE A 132 -10.86 -11.16 7.89
N TRP A 133 -10.24 -12.34 7.89
CA TRP A 133 -10.17 -13.22 6.72
C TRP A 133 -11.53 -13.90 6.43
N SER A 134 -11.75 -14.30 5.18
CA SER A 134 -12.76 -15.33 4.88
C SER A 134 -12.47 -16.61 5.69
N TYR A 135 -13.47 -17.11 6.42
CA TYR A 135 -13.37 -18.20 7.41
C TYR A 135 -12.65 -19.46 6.91
N ALA A 136 -12.77 -19.81 5.62
CA ALA A 136 -12.16 -21.00 5.05
C ALA A 136 -10.62 -20.91 4.93
N LYS A 137 -10.07 -19.71 4.70
CA LYS A 137 -8.62 -19.48 4.64
C LYS A 137 -7.99 -19.34 6.03
N ARG A 138 -8.78 -18.97 7.05
CA ARG A 138 -8.30 -18.80 8.43
C ARG A 138 -7.68 -20.08 9.00
N LEU A 139 -8.25 -21.25 8.72
CA LEU A 139 -7.73 -22.54 9.19
C LEU A 139 -6.40 -22.91 8.51
N LEU A 140 -6.33 -22.82 7.18
CA LEU A 140 -5.13 -23.16 6.41
C LEU A 140 -3.97 -22.19 6.69
N LEU A 141 -4.27 -20.91 6.91
CA LEU A 141 -3.28 -19.90 7.25
C LEU A 141 -2.78 -20.06 8.69
N PHE A 142 -3.65 -20.39 9.65
CA PHE A 142 -3.20 -20.71 11.02
C PHE A 142 -2.22 -21.89 11.02
N ASP A 143 -2.48 -22.92 10.21
CA ASP A 143 -1.59 -24.08 10.09
C ASP A 143 -0.27 -23.72 9.39
N PHE A 144 -0.31 -22.86 8.37
CA PHE A 144 0.89 -22.37 7.68
C PHE A 144 1.75 -21.47 8.57
N ILE A 145 1.13 -20.50 9.26
CA ILE A 145 1.81 -19.57 10.16
C ILE A 145 2.48 -20.33 11.32
N ASN A 146 1.77 -21.28 11.96
CA ASN A 146 2.37 -22.09 13.04
C ASN A 146 3.52 -22.99 12.56
N LYS A 147 3.53 -23.36 11.27
CA LYS A 147 4.52 -24.25 10.69
C LYS A 147 5.77 -23.52 10.17
N TYR A 148 5.64 -22.26 9.77
CA TYR A 148 6.70 -21.53 9.06
C TYR A 148 7.10 -20.18 9.67
N MET A 149 6.28 -19.61 10.57
CA MET A 149 6.66 -18.40 11.32
C MET A 149 6.89 -18.76 12.78
N ASN A 150 8.16 -18.72 13.21
CA ASN A 150 8.53 -18.86 14.62
C ASN A 150 8.05 -17.64 15.41
N PHE A 151 6.86 -17.71 15.98
CA PHE A 151 6.49 -16.79 17.05
C PHE A 151 7.37 -17.09 18.26
N VAL A 152 8.26 -16.17 18.61
CA VAL A 152 8.74 -16.08 19.99
C VAL A 152 7.53 -15.66 20.81
N ARG A 153 6.91 -16.61 21.51
CA ARG A 153 5.98 -16.30 22.59
C ARG A 153 6.78 -15.53 23.64
N PHE A 154 6.61 -14.22 23.69
CA PHE A 154 6.91 -13.51 24.92
C PHE A 154 5.75 -13.75 25.90
N PRO A 155 6.07 -13.96 27.18
CA PRO A 155 5.12 -14.39 28.20
C PRO A 155 3.95 -13.43 28.39
#